data_AF-A0A7K1VT09-F1
#
_entry.id   AF-A0A7K1VT09-F1
#
_cell.length_a   1.000
_cell.length_b   1.000
_cell.length_c   1.000
_cell.angle_alpha   90.00
_cell.angle_beta   90.00
_cell.angle_gamma   90.00
#
_symmetry.space_group_name_H-M   'P 1'
#
loop_
_entity.id
_entity.type
_entity.pdbx_description
1 polymer ?
#
loop_
_entity_poly.entity_id
_entity_poly.type
_entity_poly.pdbx_seq_one_letter_code
_entity_poly.pdbx_strand_id
1 'polypeptide(L)'
;MATSAPATPSAAPTEAVPSDAEITEDASAEAETVSLATSAVTAFCRPTLDYDTWIAELYPFLSQQAAVAYETVDPANVPCTTLTSPASVRDGDGAFTMRILVPTDAGEYSVYVHRTVEAAPWAVEQITPLASE
;
A
#
# COMPACT_ATOMS: atom_id res chain seq x y z
N MET A 1 -64.83 -5.49 32.54
CA MET A 1 -64.38 -6.83 32.98
C MET A 1 -63.16 -7.16 32.12
N ALA A 2 -62.00 -7.37 32.76
CA ALA A 2 -60.69 -7.54 32.14
C ALA A 2 -60.12 -8.91 32.53
N THR A 3 -59.62 -9.67 31.56
CA THR A 3 -58.98 -11.01 31.69
C THR A 3 -58.41 -11.37 30.31
N SER A 4 -57.24 -11.96 30.05
CA SER A 4 -55.95 -12.21 30.71
C SER A 4 -55.00 -12.64 29.57
N ALA A 5 -53.70 -12.33 29.67
CA ALA A 5 -52.65 -13.05 28.95
C ALA A 5 -52.09 -14.18 29.85
N PRO A 6 -51.49 -15.24 29.28
CA PRO A 6 -50.06 -15.39 29.52
C PRO A 6 -49.25 -15.86 28.29
N ALA A 7 -47.95 -15.55 28.37
CA ALA A 7 -46.93 -15.80 27.37
C ALA A 7 -46.42 -17.26 27.36
N THR A 8 -45.80 -17.66 26.24
CA THR A 8 -44.62 -18.54 26.24
C THR A 8 -43.83 -18.29 24.95
N PRO A 9 -42.77 -17.45 24.96
CA PRO A 9 -41.72 -17.55 23.96
C PRO A 9 -40.90 -18.82 24.22
N SER A 10 -40.75 -19.64 23.18
CA SER A 10 -39.89 -20.83 23.19
C SER A 10 -38.43 -20.43 23.37
N ALA A 11 -37.70 -21.31 24.05
CA ALA A 11 -36.33 -21.16 24.51
C ALA A 11 -35.26 -20.90 23.41
N ALA A 12 -34.14 -20.35 23.88
CA ALA A 12 -32.95 -19.83 23.20
C ALA A 12 -32.17 -20.83 22.30
N PRO A 13 -31.16 -20.36 21.54
CA PRO A 13 -29.85 -20.15 22.17
C PRO A 13 -29.24 -18.77 21.91
N THR A 14 -28.44 -18.32 22.88
CA THR A 14 -27.31 -17.44 22.63
C THR A 14 -26.40 -18.13 21.62
N GLU A 15 -26.17 -17.51 20.47
CA GLU A 15 -24.96 -17.76 19.70
C GLU A 15 -24.33 -16.40 19.41
N ALA A 16 -23.37 -16.05 20.26
CA ALA A 16 -22.43 -14.99 19.97
C ALA A 16 -21.45 -15.52 18.92
N VAL A 17 -21.46 -14.94 17.72
CA VAL A 17 -20.23 -14.77 16.92
C VAL A 17 -20.24 -13.35 16.36
N PRO A 18 -19.41 -12.42 16.87
CA PRO A 18 -18.93 -11.32 16.04
C PRO A 18 -17.77 -11.90 15.21
N SER A 19 -17.74 -11.74 13.87
CA SER A 19 -16.48 -11.84 13.11
C SER A 19 -16.67 -11.65 11.59
N ASP A 20 -16.02 -10.60 11.08
CA ASP A 20 -14.98 -10.76 10.06
C ASP A 20 -15.38 -11.20 8.64
N ALA A 21 -16.35 -10.53 8.01
CA ALA A 21 -16.50 -10.59 6.54
C ALA A 21 -16.24 -9.26 5.83
N GLU A 22 -16.18 -8.17 6.60
CA GLU A 22 -15.93 -6.80 6.12
C GLU A 22 -14.60 -6.24 6.66
N ILE A 23 -13.65 -7.13 7.01
CA ILE A 23 -12.23 -6.88 6.70
C ILE A 23 -12.10 -7.19 5.20
N THR A 24 -12.78 -6.35 4.44
CA THR A 24 -13.15 -6.50 3.03
C THR A 24 -11.89 -6.31 2.20
N GLU A 25 -11.84 -6.91 1.02
CA GLU A 25 -10.69 -6.96 0.10
C GLU A 25 -9.88 -5.65 -0.04
N ASP A 26 -10.53 -4.49 0.14
CA ASP A 26 -9.92 -3.16 0.22
C ASP A 26 -8.79 -3.07 1.27
N ALA A 27 -9.03 -3.53 2.51
CA ALA A 27 -8.03 -3.51 3.58
C ALA A 27 -6.81 -4.41 3.28
N SER A 28 -7.02 -5.47 2.48
CA SER A 28 -5.91 -6.31 2.01
C SER A 28 -5.10 -5.62 0.92
N ALA A 29 -5.77 -4.99 -0.05
CA ALA A 29 -5.10 -4.21 -1.10
C ALA A 29 -4.32 -3.03 -0.50
N GLU A 30 -4.88 -2.33 0.49
CA GLU A 30 -4.19 -1.27 1.25
C GLU A 30 -2.91 -1.81 1.90
N ALA A 31 -3.00 -2.92 2.63
CA ALA A 31 -1.83 -3.51 3.30
C ALA A 31 -0.76 -3.98 2.30
N GLU A 32 -1.16 -4.62 1.20
CA GLU A 32 -0.26 -5.08 0.14
C GLU A 32 0.47 -3.91 -0.53
N THR A 33 -0.27 -2.86 -0.90
CA THR A 33 0.29 -1.68 -1.57
C THR A 33 1.18 -0.85 -0.65
N VAL A 34 0.80 -0.69 0.63
CA VAL A 34 1.66 -0.06 1.65
C VAL A 34 2.95 -0.84 1.82
N SER A 35 2.89 -2.17 1.88
CA SER A 35 4.08 -3.01 2.00
C SER A 35 4.98 -2.88 0.75
N LEU A 36 4.39 -2.97 -0.46
CA LEU A 36 5.10 -2.80 -1.72
C LEU A 36 5.79 -1.43 -1.81
N ALA A 37 5.06 -0.35 -1.52
CA ALA A 37 5.58 1.01 -1.57
C ALA A 37 6.70 1.22 -0.54
N THR A 38 6.56 0.67 0.66
CA THR A 38 7.60 0.74 1.71
C THR A 38 8.87 0.04 1.24
N SER A 39 8.77 -1.17 0.68
CA SER A 39 9.91 -1.91 0.15
C SER A 39 10.56 -1.21 -1.03
N ALA A 40 9.77 -0.69 -1.98
CA ALA A 40 10.26 0.05 -3.13
C ALA A 40 11.01 1.32 -2.72
N VAL A 41 10.45 2.12 -1.80
CA VAL A 41 11.12 3.35 -1.32
C VAL A 41 12.37 3.00 -0.50
N THR A 42 12.34 1.90 0.26
CA THR A 42 13.55 1.43 0.98
C THR A 42 14.68 1.06 0.01
N ALA A 43 14.36 0.42 -1.13
CA ALA A 43 15.34 0.14 -2.18
C ALA A 43 15.78 1.43 -2.90
N PHE A 44 14.85 2.34 -3.17
CA PHE A 44 15.10 3.61 -3.84
C PHE A 44 16.03 4.53 -3.03
N CYS A 45 15.79 4.68 -1.72
CA CYS A 45 16.54 5.55 -0.80
C CYS A 45 17.92 5.00 -0.40
N ARG A 46 18.72 4.59 -1.39
CA ARG A 46 20.04 4.00 -1.20
C ARG A 46 21.11 4.71 -2.05
N PRO A 47 21.32 6.03 -1.85
CA PRO A 47 22.21 6.83 -2.70
C PRO A 47 23.70 6.47 -2.60
N THR A 48 24.07 5.61 -1.64
CA THR A 48 25.44 5.14 -1.45
C THR A 48 25.75 3.84 -2.20
N LEU A 49 24.74 3.20 -2.81
CA LEU A 49 24.94 2.03 -3.64
C LEU A 49 25.40 2.44 -5.04
N ASP A 50 26.16 1.54 -5.67
CA ASP A 50 26.44 1.62 -7.10
C ASP A 50 25.15 1.39 -7.91
N TYR A 51 25.07 2.02 -9.09
CA TYR A 51 23.92 1.96 -9.98
C TYR A 51 23.46 0.53 -10.27
N ASP A 52 24.36 -0.39 -10.64
CA ASP A 52 23.98 -1.75 -11.03
C ASP A 52 23.32 -2.51 -9.87
N THR A 53 23.82 -2.29 -8.65
CA THR A 53 23.23 -2.90 -7.45
C THR A 53 21.90 -2.24 -7.10
N TRP A 54 21.85 -0.91 -7.16
CA TRP A 54 20.67 -0.14 -6.82
C TRP A 54 19.48 -0.46 -7.73
N ILE A 55 19.69 -0.45 -9.05
CA ILE A 55 18.60 -0.71 -10.01
C ILE A 55 18.14 -2.17 -9.96
N ALA A 56 19.08 -3.11 -9.75
CA ALA A 56 18.75 -4.54 -9.61
C ALA A 56 17.82 -4.81 -8.42
N GLU A 57 18.06 -4.15 -7.29
CA GLU A 57 17.22 -4.25 -6.09
C GLU A 57 15.87 -3.53 -6.25
N LEU A 58 15.80 -2.51 -7.11
CA LEU A 58 14.58 -1.74 -7.35
C LEU A 58 13.63 -2.44 -8.36
N TYR A 59 14.17 -3.07 -9.41
CA TYR A 59 13.40 -3.75 -10.46
C TYR A 59 12.25 -4.66 -9.99
N PRO A 60 12.38 -5.51 -8.95
CA PRO A 60 11.29 -6.40 -8.55
C PRO A 60 10.00 -5.68 -8.13
N PHE A 61 10.08 -4.39 -7.80
CA PHE A 61 8.92 -3.60 -7.40
C PHE A 61 8.31 -2.78 -8.54
N LEU A 62 9.04 -2.59 -9.64
CA LEU A 62 8.69 -1.65 -10.69
C LEU A 62 7.81 -2.27 -11.77
N SER A 63 6.94 -1.44 -12.35
CA SER A 63 6.32 -1.75 -13.64
C SER A 63 7.36 -1.70 -14.75
N GLN A 64 7.05 -2.29 -15.91
CA GLN A 64 7.97 -2.24 -17.05
C GLN A 64 8.22 -0.80 -17.54
N GLN A 65 7.22 0.09 -17.42
CA GLN A 65 7.41 1.50 -17.77
C GLN A 65 8.29 2.21 -16.73
N ALA A 66 8.05 1.96 -15.44
CA ALA A 66 8.85 2.54 -14.38
C ALA A 66 10.31 2.06 -14.48
N ALA A 67 10.53 0.76 -14.73
CA ALA A 67 11.84 0.18 -14.97
C ALA A 67 12.66 1.01 -15.99
N VAL A 68 12.08 1.28 -17.17
CA VAL A 68 12.73 2.10 -18.21
C VAL A 68 13.01 3.54 -17.76
N ALA A 69 12.12 4.13 -16.96
CA ALA A 69 12.33 5.48 -16.44
C ALA A 69 13.49 5.52 -15.43
N TYR A 70 13.54 4.55 -14.50
CA TYR A 70 14.57 4.48 -13.46
C TYR A 70 15.93 4.02 -13.96
N GLU A 71 16.03 3.38 -15.13
CA GLU A 71 17.32 3.07 -15.80
C GLU A 71 18.19 4.31 -16.02
N THR A 72 17.59 5.50 -16.15
CA THR A 72 18.32 6.75 -16.38
C THR A 72 18.65 7.52 -15.09
N VAL A 73 18.21 7.01 -13.94
CA VAL A 73 18.39 7.66 -12.64
C VAL A 73 19.73 7.26 -12.05
N ASP A 74 20.51 8.28 -11.67
CA ASP A 74 21.71 8.08 -10.87
C ASP A 74 21.33 8.03 -9.37
N PRO A 75 21.67 6.95 -8.65
CA PRO A 75 21.28 6.81 -7.24
C PRO A 75 21.86 7.90 -6.34
N ALA A 76 23.00 8.50 -6.67
CA ALA A 76 23.58 9.57 -5.85
C ALA A 76 22.75 10.87 -5.89
N ASN A 77 21.83 11.01 -6.86
CA ASN A 77 20.87 12.10 -6.91
C ASN A 77 19.63 11.87 -6.04
N VAL A 78 19.46 10.67 -5.45
CA VAL A 78 18.34 10.37 -4.56
C VAL A 78 18.62 11.00 -3.19
N PRO A 79 17.81 11.98 -2.72
CA PRO A 79 18.14 12.70 -1.51
C PRO A 79 17.78 11.94 -0.22
N CYS A 80 16.92 10.91 -0.30
CA CYS A 80 16.52 10.12 0.88
C CYS A 80 17.50 8.97 1.15
N THR A 81 17.62 8.61 2.43
CA THR A 81 18.47 7.50 2.88
C THR A 81 17.72 6.49 3.75
N THR A 82 16.66 6.92 4.42
CA THR A 82 15.92 6.12 5.40
C THR A 82 14.46 6.58 5.50
N LEU A 83 13.60 5.67 5.95
CA LEU A 83 12.20 5.98 6.26
C LEU A 83 12.12 6.53 7.70
N THR A 84 11.31 7.56 7.91
CA THR A 84 11.15 8.23 9.21
C THR A 84 9.89 7.83 9.95
N SER A 85 8.85 7.41 9.23
CA SER A 85 7.56 7.00 9.75
C SER A 85 6.95 5.89 8.89
N PRO A 86 5.96 5.13 9.39
CA PRO A 86 5.24 4.15 8.59
C PRO A 86 4.55 4.83 7.39
N ALA A 87 4.51 4.10 6.27
CA ALA A 87 3.79 4.53 5.09
C ALA A 87 2.26 4.44 5.30
N SER A 88 1.52 5.29 4.59
CA SER A 88 0.07 5.36 4.67
C SER A 88 -0.56 5.58 3.30
N VAL A 89 -1.74 5.00 3.08
CA VAL A 89 -2.53 5.25 1.88
C VAL A 89 -2.98 6.72 1.87
N ARG A 90 -2.86 7.35 0.71
CA ARG A 90 -3.29 8.74 0.49
C ARG A 90 -4.61 8.80 -0.25
N ASP A 91 -4.65 8.17 -1.42
CA ASP A 91 -5.80 8.12 -2.33
C ASP A 91 -5.65 6.94 -3.30
N GLY A 92 -6.74 6.54 -3.94
CA GLY A 92 -6.79 5.37 -4.82
C GLY A 92 -8.21 4.80 -4.92
N ASP A 93 -8.41 3.90 -5.87
CA ASP A 93 -9.69 3.20 -6.06
C ASP A 93 -9.72 1.86 -5.31
N GLY A 94 -8.60 1.43 -4.71
CA GLY A 94 -8.44 0.13 -4.03
C GLY A 94 -8.41 -1.08 -4.97
N ALA A 95 -9.04 -0.96 -6.15
CA ALA A 95 -9.17 -2.03 -7.12
C ALA A 95 -8.02 -2.10 -8.14
N PHE A 96 -7.49 -0.96 -8.60
CA PHE A 96 -6.47 -0.95 -9.68
C PHE A 96 -5.33 0.02 -9.44
N THR A 97 -5.58 1.08 -8.67
CA THR A 97 -4.64 2.16 -8.45
C THR A 97 -4.64 2.57 -6.99
N MET A 98 -3.46 2.85 -6.47
CA MET A 98 -3.27 3.36 -5.12
C MET A 98 -2.08 4.31 -5.11
N ARG A 99 -2.16 5.30 -4.22
CA ARG A 99 -1.10 6.25 -3.96
C ARG A 99 -0.75 6.20 -2.49
N ILE A 100 0.50 5.86 -2.23
CA ILE A 100 1.01 5.65 -0.88
C ILE A 100 1.99 6.76 -0.54
N LEU A 101 1.81 7.38 0.62
CA LEU A 101 2.77 8.31 1.19
C LEU A 101 3.78 7.56 2.04
N VAL A 102 5.05 7.77 1.73
CA VAL A 102 6.17 7.17 2.44
C VAL A 102 7.04 8.30 3.01
N PRO A 103 6.99 8.54 4.33
CA PRO A 103 7.82 9.55 4.98
C PRO A 103 9.29 9.11 5.04
N THR A 104 10.19 9.98 4.58
CA THR A 104 11.65 9.75 4.61
C THR A 104 12.38 10.92 5.28
N ASP A 105 13.69 10.79 5.48
CA ASP A 105 14.53 11.87 6.01
C ASP A 105 14.67 13.08 5.06
N ALA A 106 14.35 12.89 3.77
CA ALA A 106 14.33 13.95 2.75
C ALA A 106 12.92 14.48 2.43
N GLY A 107 11.92 14.12 3.23
CA GLY A 107 10.51 14.48 3.01
C GLY A 107 9.64 13.28 2.65
N GLU A 108 8.36 13.52 2.38
CA GLU A 108 7.44 12.47 1.95
C GLU A 108 7.57 12.18 0.46
N TYR A 109 7.54 10.90 0.12
CA TYR A 109 7.43 10.41 -1.24
C TYR A 109 6.02 9.91 -1.51
N SER A 110 5.50 10.27 -2.67
CA SER A 110 4.27 9.75 -3.24
C SER A 110 4.62 8.58 -4.16
N VAL A 111 4.15 7.39 -3.81
CA VAL A 111 4.36 6.16 -4.57
C VAL A 111 3.05 5.80 -5.25
N TYR A 112 3.04 5.88 -6.58
CA TYR A 112 1.91 5.45 -7.38
C TYR A 112 2.07 3.98 -7.76
N VAL A 113 1.13 3.15 -7.33
CA VAL A 113 1.07 1.73 -7.62
C VAL A 113 -0.15 1.40 -8.47
N HIS A 114 0.01 0.43 -9.35
CA HIS A 114 -1.03 0.01 -10.27
C HIS A 114 -0.97 -1.50 -10.50
N ARG A 115 -2.13 -2.09 -10.79
CA ARG A 115 -2.27 -3.45 -11.32
C ARG A 115 -3.26 -3.46 -12.48
N THR A 116 -3.00 -4.28 -13.49
CA THR A 116 -3.80 -4.31 -14.73
C THR A 116 -5.14 -5.05 -14.57
N VAL A 117 -5.22 -5.99 -13.63
CA VAL A 117 -6.41 -6.76 -13.27
C VAL A 117 -6.36 -7.06 -11.78
N GLU A 118 -7.50 -7.35 -11.15
CA GLU A 118 -7.59 -7.55 -9.69
C GLU A 118 -6.70 -8.70 -9.18
N ALA A 119 -6.51 -9.75 -9.98
CA ALA A 119 -5.65 -10.89 -9.64
C ALA A 119 -4.16 -10.69 -10.00
N ALA A 120 -3.80 -9.58 -10.66
CA ALA A 120 -2.41 -9.30 -11.00
C ALA A 120 -1.67 -8.71 -9.80
N PRO A 121 -0.35 -8.96 -9.68
CA PRO A 121 0.45 -8.31 -8.66
C PRO A 121 0.46 -6.79 -8.89
N TRP A 122 0.51 -6.04 -7.79
CA TRP A 122 0.76 -4.62 -7.81
C TRP A 122 2.20 -4.33 -8.26
N ALA A 123 2.37 -3.26 -9.02
CA ALA A 123 3.67 -2.75 -9.42
C ALA A 123 3.72 -1.24 -9.18
N VAL A 124 4.91 -0.75 -8.84
CA VAL A 124 5.18 0.69 -8.71
C VAL A 124 5.36 1.27 -10.10
N GLU A 125 4.53 2.23 -10.44
CA GLU A 125 4.63 3.00 -11.69
C GLU A 125 5.46 4.26 -11.50
N GLN A 126 5.45 4.83 -10.28
CA GLN A 126 6.14 6.09 -10.01
C GLN A 126 6.48 6.25 -8.53
N ILE A 127 7.66 6.78 -8.24
CA ILE A 127 8.13 7.25 -6.93
C ILE A 127 8.57 8.70 -7.11
N THR A 128 7.80 9.64 -6.57
CA THR A 128 8.04 11.09 -6.74
C THR A 128 8.07 11.76 -5.37
N PRO A 129 9.01 12.69 -5.10
CA PRO A 129 8.94 13.50 -3.90
C PRO A 129 7.65 14.34 -3.91
N LEU A 130 6.90 14.34 -2.80
CA LEU A 130 5.61 15.01 -2.72
C LEU A 130 5.70 16.52 -3.01
N ALA A 131 6.83 17.14 -2.69
CA ALA A 131 7.08 18.55 -2.97
C ALA A 131 7.22 18.90 -4.47
N SER A 132 7.32 17.88 -5.34
CA SER A 132 7.41 18.04 -6.81
C SER A 132 6.12 17.67 -7.54
N GLU A 133 5.09 17.19 -6.83
CA GLU A 133 3.74 16.99 -7.39
C GLU A 133 2.90 18.27 -7.38
#